data_AF-A0A8D0AIP4-F1
#
_entry.id   AF-A0A8D0AIP4-F1
#
_cell.length_a   1.000
_cell.length_b   1.000
_cell.length_c   1.000
_cell.angle_alpha   90.00
_cell.angle_beta   90.00
_cell.angle_gamma   90.00
#
_symmetry.space_group_name_H-M   'P 1'
#
loop_
_entity.id
_entity.type
_entity.pdbx_description
1 polymer ?
#
loop_
_entity_poly.entity_id
_entity_poly.type
_entity_poly.pdbx_seq_one_letter_code
_entity_poly.pdbx_strand_id
1 'polypeptide(L)'
;MFFLKLEKIKYTMRGDIDKFFILPKALALPYWLVSRRLGLPPILTYADSVLANWKLKDPTGNMDLIVSFPGGESCRGFFMVSLLVEMAASSGITVMHAIKTSDLSGIQKGLVKVTQSLKKMKETFKLMHSKFELNLAQWRDNPMLPRGLLYEGVSNEPILLSGGSAAQSSTIQCFDALLCIQHEDETGSFLTRMREYMPPAHRQLIETLSVCPSLRDFILSHSSSDLCQAYKSCVSALVDLRNYHLNTVAKYVVVPGNHARAMGCPLRGVGTALNETGTGGSSLMVFLKSVRNTTQKALILERPSASKETEM
;
A
#
# COMPACT_ATOMS: atom_id res chain seq x y z
N MET A 1 3.70 -1.07 22.81
CA MET A 1 4.56 -1.88 23.71
C MET A 1 5.13 -3.17 23.07
N PHE A 2 4.71 -3.57 21.84
CA PHE A 2 5.20 -4.81 21.20
C PHE A 2 6.52 -4.64 20.40
N PHE A 3 6.80 -3.44 19.85
CA PHE A 3 8.10 -3.16 19.21
C PHE A 3 9.26 -3.03 20.20
N LEU A 4 8.96 -2.70 21.47
CA LEU A 4 9.95 -2.56 22.53
C LEU A 4 10.46 -3.90 23.08
N LYS A 5 9.77 -5.03 22.81
CA LYS A 5 10.25 -6.34 23.26
C LYS A 5 11.19 -7.03 22.26
N LEU A 6 11.20 -6.61 21.00
CA LEU A 6 12.23 -7.04 20.04
C LEU A 6 13.61 -6.46 20.38
N GLU A 7 13.69 -5.32 21.06
CA GLU A 7 14.97 -4.82 21.58
C GLU A 7 15.51 -5.64 22.76
N LYS A 8 14.66 -6.28 23.57
CA LYS A 8 15.15 -7.26 24.57
C LYS A 8 15.66 -8.55 23.93
N ILE A 9 15.29 -8.84 22.68
CA ILE A 9 15.87 -9.93 21.88
C ILE A 9 17.23 -9.50 21.28
N LYS A 10 17.70 -8.25 21.45
CA LYS A 10 19.11 -7.90 21.15
C LYS A 10 20.11 -8.64 22.06
N TYR A 11 19.70 -9.11 23.24
CA TYR A 11 20.62 -9.82 24.16
C TYR A 11 20.92 -11.27 23.77
N THR A 12 20.28 -11.82 22.74
CA THR A 12 20.60 -13.16 22.20
C THR A 12 21.28 -13.09 20.84
N MET A 13 21.75 -11.91 20.41
CA MET A 13 22.36 -11.69 19.09
C MET A 13 23.90 -11.88 19.07
N ARG A 14 24.40 -12.85 19.83
CA ARG A 14 25.74 -13.42 19.66
C ARG A 14 25.63 -14.94 19.75
N GLY A 15 25.49 -15.58 18.60
CA GLY A 15 25.50 -17.03 18.46
C GLY A 15 24.09 -17.61 18.20
N ASP A 16 23.97 -18.31 17.08
CA ASP A 16 22.88 -19.22 16.68
C ASP A 16 21.92 -18.70 15.61
N ILE A 17 22.38 -18.81 14.37
CA ILE A 17 21.61 -18.59 13.12
C ILE A 17 20.59 -19.74 12.89
N ASP A 18 20.63 -20.80 13.70
CA ASP A 18 19.81 -22.02 13.56
C ASP A 18 18.54 -22.07 14.42
N LYS A 19 18.29 -21.09 15.30
CA LYS A 19 17.14 -21.12 16.23
C LYS A 19 15.90 -20.49 15.63
N PHE A 20 14.77 -21.19 15.75
CA PHE A 20 13.45 -20.61 15.50
C PHE A 20 13.17 -19.49 16.50
N PHE A 21 12.60 -18.39 16.03
CA PHE A 21 12.06 -17.38 16.91
C PHE A 21 10.67 -17.83 17.35
N ILE A 22 10.44 -17.76 18.65
CA ILE A 22 9.21 -18.25 19.28
C ILE A 22 8.50 -17.07 19.93
N LEU A 23 7.24 -16.85 19.57
CA LEU A 23 6.34 -15.97 20.31
C LEU A 23 5.75 -16.77 21.46
N PRO A 24 6.00 -16.39 22.74
CA PRO A 24 5.54 -17.18 23.89
C PRO A 24 4.02 -17.31 23.94
N LYS A 25 3.52 -18.45 24.43
CA LYS A 25 2.11 -18.84 24.43
C LYS A 25 1.20 -17.79 25.06
N ALA A 26 1.67 -17.16 26.14
CA ALA A 26 0.95 -16.09 26.84
C ALA A 26 0.65 -14.86 25.96
N LEU A 27 1.40 -14.68 24.85
CA LEU A 27 1.17 -13.63 23.85
C LEU A 27 0.60 -14.21 22.55
N ALA A 28 1.15 -15.34 22.08
CA ALA A 28 0.77 -15.95 20.81
C ALA A 28 -0.70 -16.35 20.78
N LEU A 29 -1.20 -17.01 21.83
CA LEU A 29 -2.57 -17.50 21.87
C LEU A 29 -3.61 -16.37 21.85
N PRO A 30 -3.57 -15.37 22.76
CA PRO A 30 -4.54 -14.27 22.70
C PRO A 30 -4.42 -13.47 21.41
N TYR A 31 -3.20 -13.23 20.90
CA TYR A 31 -3.01 -12.51 19.66
C TYR A 31 -3.64 -13.23 18.47
N TRP A 32 -3.38 -14.54 18.34
CA TRP A 32 -3.98 -15.39 17.32
C TRP A 32 -5.51 -15.39 17.37
N LEU A 33 -6.09 -15.53 18.57
CA LEU A 33 -7.54 -15.57 18.75
C LEU A 33 -8.19 -14.23 18.38
N VAL A 34 -7.59 -13.09 18.75
CA VAL A 34 -8.08 -11.76 18.37
C VAL A 34 -7.96 -11.55 16.87
N SER A 35 -6.80 -11.85 16.28
CA SER A 35 -6.56 -11.76 14.84
C SER A 35 -7.59 -12.56 14.03
N ARG A 36 -7.85 -13.81 14.42
CA ARG A 36 -8.89 -14.64 13.78
C ARG A 36 -10.28 -14.03 13.89
N ARG A 37 -10.65 -13.48 15.05
CA ARG A 37 -11.96 -12.83 15.24
C ARG A 37 -12.12 -11.57 14.37
N LEU A 38 -11.03 -10.85 14.13
CA LEU A 38 -11.01 -9.66 13.28
C LEU A 38 -10.85 -9.99 11.78
N GLY A 39 -10.61 -11.26 11.43
CA GLY A 39 -10.33 -11.68 10.06
C GLY A 39 -8.99 -11.15 9.52
N LEU A 40 -8.01 -10.93 10.40
CA LEU A 40 -6.67 -10.43 10.10
C LEU A 40 -5.60 -11.46 10.52
N PRO A 41 -4.41 -11.45 9.91
CA PRO A 41 -3.30 -12.28 10.34
C PRO A 41 -2.71 -11.81 11.68
N PRO A 42 -2.04 -12.68 12.46
CA PRO A 42 -1.41 -12.35 13.73
C PRO A 42 -0.04 -11.66 13.54
N ILE A 43 -0.02 -10.59 12.74
CA ILE A 43 1.14 -9.71 12.53
C ILE A 43 0.66 -8.25 12.50
N LEU A 44 1.51 -7.30 12.87
CA LEU A 44 1.15 -5.88 12.78
C LEU A 44 0.93 -5.50 11.30
N THR A 45 -0.29 -5.11 10.96
CA THR A 45 -0.71 -4.75 9.61
C THR A 45 -0.71 -3.23 9.40
N TYR A 46 -0.92 -2.79 8.16
CA TYR A 46 -1.22 -1.39 7.84
C TYR A 46 -2.51 -0.89 8.55
N ALA A 47 -3.52 -1.76 8.68
CA ALA A 47 -4.76 -1.40 9.38
C ALA A 47 -4.49 -1.09 10.87
N ASP A 48 -3.62 -1.85 11.51
CA ASP A 48 -3.25 -1.62 12.91
C ASP A 48 -2.37 -0.37 13.06
N SER A 49 -1.33 -0.26 12.25
CA SER A 49 -0.25 0.72 12.43
C SER A 49 -0.55 2.11 11.86
N VAL A 50 -1.50 2.22 10.93
CA VAL A 50 -1.94 3.47 10.30
C VAL A 50 -3.41 3.76 10.64
N LEU A 51 -4.33 2.89 10.22
CA LEU A 51 -5.77 3.21 10.25
C LEU A 51 -6.34 3.28 11.67
N ALA A 52 -5.87 2.41 12.56
CA ALA A 52 -6.32 2.34 13.95
C ALA A 52 -5.39 3.06 14.95
N ASN A 53 -4.20 3.49 14.53
CA ASN A 53 -3.17 4.04 15.42
C ASN A 53 -3.16 5.57 15.46
N TRP A 54 -4.31 6.21 15.67
CA TRP A 54 -4.38 7.66 15.76
C TRP A 54 -5.41 8.15 16.76
N LYS A 55 -5.19 9.36 17.27
CA LYS A 55 -6.09 10.07 18.18
C LYS A 55 -6.07 11.57 17.88
N LEU A 56 -7.15 12.25 18.21
CA LEU A 56 -7.16 13.72 18.26
C LEU A 56 -6.36 14.18 19.47
N LYS A 57 -5.41 15.07 19.25
CA LYS A 57 -4.64 15.76 20.28
C LYS A 57 -5.45 16.88 20.93
N ASP A 58 -6.27 17.56 20.14
CA ASP A 58 -7.13 18.65 20.57
C ASP A 58 -8.37 18.78 19.67
N PRO A 59 -9.39 19.56 20.09
CA PRO A 59 -10.60 19.78 19.31
C PRO A 59 -10.40 20.55 17.99
N THR A 60 -9.20 21.10 17.74
CA THR A 60 -8.90 21.87 16.52
C THR A 60 -8.54 20.97 15.33
N GLY A 61 -8.47 19.65 15.55
CA GLY A 61 -8.22 18.66 14.50
C GLY A 61 -6.76 18.21 14.39
N ASN A 62 -5.91 18.58 15.34
CA ASN A 62 -4.54 18.04 15.38
C ASN A 62 -4.57 16.56 15.76
N MET A 63 -3.84 15.73 15.02
CA MET A 63 -3.77 14.28 15.24
C MET A 63 -2.41 13.83 15.75
N ASP A 64 -2.40 12.74 16.51
CA ASP A 64 -1.20 12.07 17.00
C ASP A 64 -1.37 10.55 17.02
N LEU A 65 -0.27 9.80 17.19
CA LEU A 65 -0.32 8.34 17.29
C LEU A 65 -0.80 7.89 18.68
N ILE A 66 -1.50 6.76 18.75
CA ILE A 66 -1.84 6.11 20.03
C ILE A 66 -0.60 5.38 20.57
N VAL A 67 0.11 4.67 19.70
CA VAL A 67 1.32 3.90 19.99
C VAL A 67 2.44 4.37 19.07
N SER A 68 3.55 4.77 19.68
CA SER A 68 4.79 5.11 18.96
C SER A 68 5.64 3.87 18.74
N PHE A 69 6.37 3.86 17.63
CA PHE A 69 7.39 2.86 17.33
C PHE A 69 8.80 3.48 17.42
N PRO A 70 9.87 2.66 17.60
CA PRO A 70 11.24 3.15 17.65
C PRO A 70 11.60 4.00 16.41
N GLY A 71 12.43 5.03 16.57
CA GLY A 71 12.81 5.92 15.46
C GLY A 71 12.07 7.26 15.41
N GLY A 72 11.51 7.68 16.55
CA GLY A 72 11.18 9.08 16.85
C GLY A 72 10.24 9.76 15.86
N GLU A 73 10.53 11.02 15.54
CA GLU A 73 9.68 11.84 14.66
C GLU A 73 9.62 11.32 13.22
N SER A 74 10.67 10.66 12.71
CA SER A 74 10.62 10.06 11.36
C SER A 74 9.59 8.93 11.28
N CYS A 75 9.54 8.08 12.31
CA CYS A 75 8.51 7.05 12.45
C CYS A 75 7.11 7.66 12.53
N ARG A 76 6.96 8.61 13.44
CA ARG A 76 5.70 9.28 13.70
C ARG A 76 5.17 9.93 12.42
N GLY A 77 6.04 10.63 11.71
CA GLY A 77 5.78 11.23 10.41
C GLY A 77 5.36 10.23 9.35
N PHE A 78 6.02 9.08 9.25
CA PHE A 78 5.67 8.03 8.29
C PHE A 78 4.23 7.54 8.47
N PHE A 79 3.84 7.17 9.69
CA PHE A 79 2.48 6.68 9.96
C PHE A 79 1.43 7.80 9.86
N MET A 80 1.74 9.00 10.35
CA MET A 80 0.83 10.14 10.27
C MET A 80 0.58 10.60 8.83
N VAL A 81 1.63 10.74 8.01
CA VAL A 81 1.48 11.09 6.59
C VAL A 81 0.72 9.98 5.85
N SER A 82 0.99 8.71 6.15
CA SER A 82 0.23 7.60 5.57
C SER A 82 -1.27 7.71 5.88
N LEU A 83 -1.63 7.99 7.14
CA LEU A 83 -3.01 8.22 7.54
C LEU A 83 -3.63 9.43 6.82
N LEU A 84 -2.91 10.55 6.74
CA LEU A 84 -3.40 11.75 6.04
C LEU A 84 -3.65 11.49 4.55
N VAL A 85 -2.81 10.67 3.91
CA VAL A 85 -3.01 10.22 2.52
C VAL A 85 -4.30 9.38 2.40
N GLU A 86 -4.55 8.46 3.34
CA GLU A 86 -5.81 7.70 3.38
C GLU A 86 -7.03 8.62 3.53
N MET A 87 -6.96 9.60 4.44
CA MET A 87 -8.04 10.57 4.66
C MET A 87 -8.31 11.42 3.41
N ALA A 88 -7.27 11.80 2.66
CA ALA A 88 -7.40 12.55 1.41
C ALA A 88 -8.15 11.78 0.30
N ALA A 89 -8.17 10.45 0.38
CA ALA A 89 -8.83 9.59 -0.59
C ALA A 89 -10.35 9.43 -0.38
N SER A 90 -10.83 9.70 0.84
CA SER A 90 -12.21 9.40 1.29
C SER A 90 -13.31 9.88 0.32
N SER A 91 -13.20 11.10 -0.23
CA SER A 91 -14.19 11.63 -1.18
C SER A 91 -14.25 10.84 -2.50
N GLY A 92 -13.11 10.32 -2.97
CA GLY A 92 -13.02 9.53 -4.21
C GLY A 92 -13.67 8.16 -4.09
N ILE A 93 -13.68 7.58 -2.89
CA ILE A 93 -14.31 6.28 -2.60
C ILE A 93 -15.85 6.37 -2.74
N THR A 94 -16.46 7.53 -2.53
CA THR A 94 -17.94 7.68 -2.59
C THR A 94 -18.57 7.51 -3.98
N VAL A 95 -17.78 7.51 -5.07
CA VAL A 95 -18.28 7.32 -6.46
C VAL A 95 -18.99 5.99 -6.68
N MET A 96 -18.67 4.98 -5.85
CA MET A 96 -19.13 3.61 -6.05
C MET A 96 -20.66 3.47 -6.08
N HIS A 97 -21.39 4.36 -5.39
CA HIS A 97 -22.86 4.35 -5.42
C HIS A 97 -23.41 4.70 -6.81
N ALA A 98 -22.82 5.69 -7.49
CA ALA A 98 -23.30 6.16 -8.80
C ALA A 98 -23.06 5.14 -9.93
N ILE A 99 -22.00 4.33 -9.82
CA ILE A 99 -21.71 3.25 -10.77
C ILE A 99 -22.78 2.16 -10.69
N LYS A 100 -23.23 1.83 -9.48
CA LYS A 100 -24.27 0.82 -9.26
C LYS A 100 -25.62 1.20 -9.89
N THR A 101 -25.93 2.49 -10.00
CA THR A 101 -27.20 2.99 -10.54
C THR A 101 -27.11 3.42 -12.01
N SER A 102 -25.95 3.22 -12.67
CA SER A 102 -25.71 3.65 -14.07
C SER A 102 -26.04 5.12 -14.35
N ASP A 103 -25.91 6.00 -13.34
CA ASP A 103 -26.16 7.43 -13.48
C ASP A 103 -24.95 8.11 -14.14
N LEU A 104 -25.06 8.46 -15.42
CA LEU A 104 -23.99 9.10 -16.20
C LEU A 104 -23.48 10.40 -15.53
N SER A 105 -24.38 11.24 -15.01
CA SER A 105 -24.02 12.49 -14.35
C SER A 105 -23.30 12.21 -13.02
N GLY A 106 -23.81 11.25 -12.25
CA GLY A 106 -23.21 10.78 -11.02
C GLY A 106 -21.82 10.18 -11.22
N ILE A 107 -21.64 9.36 -12.26
CA ILE A 107 -20.36 8.76 -12.65
C ILE A 107 -19.35 9.85 -13.02
N GLN A 108 -19.73 10.80 -13.88
CA GLN A 108 -18.84 11.91 -14.27
C GLN A 108 -18.40 12.72 -13.05
N LYS A 109 -19.34 13.15 -12.21
CA LYS A 109 -19.04 13.89 -10.96
C LYS A 109 -18.17 13.07 -10.01
N GLY A 110 -18.42 11.77 -9.93
CA GLY A 110 -17.64 10.86 -9.12
C GLY A 110 -16.20 10.68 -9.61
N LEU A 111 -15.98 10.54 -10.92
CA LEU A 111 -14.64 10.51 -11.52
C LEU A 111 -13.86 11.81 -11.27
N VAL A 112 -14.54 12.96 -11.33
CA VAL A 112 -13.93 14.24 -10.93
C VAL A 112 -13.48 14.20 -9.47
N LYS A 113 -14.31 13.68 -8.55
CA LYS A 113 -13.93 13.50 -7.13
C LYS A 113 -12.76 12.54 -6.95
N VAL A 114 -12.71 11.43 -7.70
CA VAL A 114 -11.58 10.50 -7.70
C VAL A 114 -10.29 11.21 -8.11
N THR A 115 -10.33 11.97 -9.21
CA THR A 115 -9.18 12.76 -9.67
C THR A 115 -8.72 13.76 -8.60
N GLN A 116 -9.65 14.48 -7.98
CA GLN A 116 -9.35 15.43 -6.90
C GLN A 116 -8.74 14.74 -5.69
N SER A 117 -9.27 13.58 -5.28
CA SER A 117 -8.73 12.77 -4.21
C SER A 117 -7.32 12.29 -4.51
N LEU A 118 -7.04 11.72 -5.69
CA LEU A 118 -5.71 11.26 -6.07
C LEU A 118 -4.68 12.40 -6.09
N LYS A 119 -5.07 13.59 -6.59
CA LYS A 119 -4.22 14.78 -6.52
C LYS A 119 -3.96 15.21 -5.07
N LYS A 120 -4.99 15.25 -4.23
CA LYS A 120 -4.87 15.59 -2.81
C LYS A 120 -3.98 14.58 -2.08
N MET A 121 -4.13 13.28 -2.34
CA MET A 121 -3.26 12.23 -1.83
C MET A 121 -1.80 12.51 -2.17
N LYS A 122 -1.49 12.85 -3.44
CA LYS A 122 -0.13 13.18 -3.87
C LYS A 122 0.40 14.42 -3.13
N GLU A 123 -0.38 15.49 -3.03
CA GLU A 123 0.04 16.70 -2.30
C GLU A 123 0.27 16.43 -0.81
N THR A 124 -0.60 15.65 -0.18
CA THR A 124 -0.43 15.21 1.20
C THR A 124 0.79 14.31 1.36
N PHE A 125 1.08 13.44 0.40
CA PHE A 125 2.27 12.59 0.42
C PHE A 125 3.57 13.42 0.36
N LYS A 126 3.55 14.64 -0.20
CA LYS A 126 4.71 15.54 -0.16
C LYS A 126 5.13 15.94 1.25
N LEU A 127 4.22 15.87 2.22
CA LEU A 127 4.55 16.11 3.64
C LEU A 127 5.60 15.14 4.18
N MET A 128 5.75 13.96 3.54
CA MET A 128 6.80 12.99 3.85
C MET A 128 8.21 13.60 3.71
N HIS A 129 8.38 14.58 2.81
CA HIS A 129 9.65 15.26 2.60
C HIS A 129 9.76 16.57 3.39
N SER A 130 8.67 17.34 3.52
CA SER A 130 8.74 18.72 4.04
C SER A 130 8.62 18.86 5.56
N LYS A 131 7.90 17.95 6.25
CA LYS A 131 7.63 18.09 7.69
C LYS A 131 8.38 17.09 8.56
N PHE A 132 8.83 15.97 8.01
CA PHE A 132 9.25 14.82 8.81
C PHE A 132 10.63 14.26 8.48
N GLU A 133 11.41 14.96 7.64
CA GLU A 133 12.75 14.57 7.14
C GLU A 133 13.07 13.11 7.42
N LEU A 134 12.41 12.22 6.67
CA LEU A 134 12.41 10.80 6.99
C LEU A 134 13.84 10.27 6.99
N ASN A 135 14.40 9.97 8.17
CA ASN A 135 15.66 9.28 8.27
C ASN A 135 15.39 7.78 8.48
N LEU A 136 14.96 7.11 7.41
CA LEU A 136 14.79 5.66 7.43
C LEU A 136 16.12 4.91 7.60
N ALA A 137 17.29 5.57 7.56
CA ALA A 137 18.55 4.90 7.90
C ALA A 137 18.64 4.51 9.39
N GLN A 138 17.82 5.12 10.25
CA GLN A 138 17.61 4.68 11.64
C GLN A 138 16.68 3.45 11.73
N TRP A 139 15.81 3.28 10.74
CA TRP A 139 14.94 2.12 10.53
C TRP A 139 15.69 1.08 9.71
N ARG A 140 16.72 0.49 10.30
CA ARG A 140 17.42 -0.64 9.68
C ARG A 140 16.56 -1.89 9.84
N ASP A 141 16.02 -2.36 8.72
CA ASP A 141 15.32 -3.62 8.68
C ASP A 141 16.22 -4.75 9.17
N ASN A 142 15.63 -5.56 10.02
CA ASN A 142 16.25 -6.73 10.56
C ASN A 142 15.64 -7.91 9.81
N PRO A 143 16.41 -8.67 8.99
CA PRO A 143 15.95 -9.88 8.33
C PRO A 143 15.76 -10.98 9.38
N MET A 144 14.80 -10.81 10.30
CA MET A 144 14.80 -11.53 11.57
C MET A 144 14.22 -12.94 11.48
N LEU A 145 13.44 -13.26 10.45
CA LEU A 145 12.59 -14.46 10.47
C LEU A 145 12.50 -15.16 9.11
N PRO A 146 13.62 -15.57 8.47
CA PRO A 146 13.57 -16.26 7.18
C PRO A 146 12.80 -17.59 7.24
N ARG A 147 12.71 -18.18 8.44
CA ARG A 147 11.95 -19.41 8.70
C ARG A 147 10.55 -19.12 9.26
N GLY A 148 10.08 -17.88 9.30
CA GLY A 148 8.83 -17.49 9.97
C GLY A 148 8.95 -17.40 11.49
N LEU A 149 7.81 -17.18 12.16
CA LEU A 149 7.69 -17.09 13.62
C LEU A 149 6.88 -18.28 14.15
N LEU A 150 7.41 -18.98 15.15
CA LEU A 150 6.66 -20.03 15.83
C LEU A 150 5.72 -19.40 16.87
N TYR A 151 4.42 -19.60 16.71
CA TYR A 151 3.41 -19.15 17.67
C TYR A 151 3.15 -20.26 18.68
N GLU A 152 3.81 -20.20 19.84
CA GLU A 152 3.75 -21.26 20.85
C GLU A 152 2.31 -21.51 21.30
N GLY A 153 1.89 -22.78 21.29
CA GLY A 153 0.52 -23.17 21.65
C GLY A 153 -0.54 -22.87 20.59
N VAL A 154 -0.14 -22.40 19.40
CA VAL A 154 -1.01 -22.15 18.24
C VAL A 154 -0.61 -23.02 17.06
N SER A 155 0.68 -23.09 16.75
CA SER A 155 1.23 -23.90 15.65
C SER A 155 2.49 -24.61 16.10
N ASN A 156 2.69 -25.84 15.61
CA ASN A 156 3.92 -26.62 15.79
C ASN A 156 4.98 -26.25 14.75
N GLU A 157 4.58 -25.58 13.67
CA GLU A 157 5.48 -25.09 12.62
C GLU A 157 5.49 -23.55 12.59
N PRO A 158 6.63 -22.92 12.28
CA PRO A 158 6.68 -21.48 12.08
C PRO A 158 5.74 -21.01 10.98
N ILE A 159 5.12 -19.85 11.20
CA ILE A 159 4.22 -19.22 10.24
C ILE A 159 4.97 -18.07 9.56
N LEU A 160 4.95 -18.06 8.22
CA LEU A 160 5.48 -16.98 7.41
C LEU A 160 4.37 -15.95 7.12
N LEU A 161 4.58 -14.73 7.60
CA LEU A 161 3.67 -13.61 7.37
C LEU A 161 4.44 -12.42 6.81
N SER A 162 3.79 -11.68 5.93
CA SER A 162 4.36 -10.46 5.34
C SER A 162 4.26 -9.31 6.32
N GLY A 163 5.35 -8.55 6.44
CA GLY A 163 5.35 -7.29 7.18
C GLY A 163 4.43 -6.23 6.56
N GLY A 164 4.20 -5.15 7.30
CA GLY A 164 3.41 -4.02 6.83
C GLY A 164 3.99 -3.38 5.58
N SER A 165 3.13 -3.07 4.61
CA SER A 165 3.50 -2.34 3.40
C SER A 165 2.34 -1.50 2.88
N ALA A 166 2.64 -0.51 2.03
CA ALA A 166 1.60 0.29 1.36
C ALA A 166 0.67 -0.56 0.47
N ALA A 167 1.06 -1.77 0.08
CA ALA A 167 0.20 -2.69 -0.68
C ALA A 167 -0.98 -3.24 0.14
N GLN A 168 -0.91 -3.12 1.48
CA GLN A 168 -2.02 -3.42 2.39
C GLN A 168 -3.02 -2.26 2.52
N SER A 169 -2.76 -1.09 1.91
CA SER A 169 -3.75 -0.02 1.78
C SER A 169 -4.88 -0.47 0.85
N SER A 170 -6.09 -0.51 1.39
CA SER A 170 -7.29 -0.85 0.60
C SER A 170 -7.63 0.23 -0.42
N THR A 171 -7.39 1.50 -0.08
CA THR A 171 -7.73 2.67 -0.89
C THR A 171 -7.11 2.61 -2.29
N ILE A 172 -5.80 2.33 -2.39
CA ILE A 172 -5.12 2.30 -3.68
C ILE A 172 -5.63 1.13 -4.54
N GLN A 173 -5.86 -0.04 -3.93
CA GLN A 173 -6.43 -1.18 -4.65
C GLN A 173 -7.90 -0.97 -5.05
N CYS A 174 -8.67 -0.21 -4.27
CA CYS A 174 -10.02 0.21 -4.66
C CYS A 174 -9.99 1.09 -5.92
N PHE A 175 -9.04 2.02 -6.03
CA PHE A 175 -8.91 2.84 -7.25
C PHE A 175 -8.47 2.02 -8.47
N ASP A 176 -7.59 1.02 -8.30
CA ASP A 176 -7.28 0.08 -9.38
C ASP A 176 -8.53 -0.66 -9.84
N ALA A 177 -9.27 -1.28 -8.92
CA ALA A 177 -10.48 -2.05 -9.24
C ALA A 177 -11.55 -1.16 -9.90
N LEU A 178 -11.80 0.03 -9.35
CA LEU A 178 -12.73 1.02 -9.89
C LEU A 178 -12.40 1.41 -11.34
N LEU A 179 -11.11 1.67 -11.62
CA LEU A 179 -10.63 2.09 -12.93
C LEU A 179 -10.33 0.88 -13.85
N CYS A 180 -10.69 -0.34 -13.44
CA CYS A 180 -10.47 -1.56 -14.20
C CYS A 180 -8.99 -1.80 -14.55
N ILE A 181 -8.07 -1.42 -13.64
CA ILE A 181 -6.63 -1.64 -13.77
C ILE A 181 -6.31 -3.02 -13.19
N GLN A 182 -6.01 -3.98 -14.06
CA GLN A 182 -5.70 -5.35 -13.69
C GLN A 182 -4.19 -5.57 -13.71
N HIS A 183 -3.64 -6.01 -12.57
CA HIS A 183 -2.23 -6.36 -12.44
C HIS A 183 -2.07 -7.88 -12.61
N GLU A 184 -1.14 -8.30 -13.46
CA GLU A 184 -0.89 -9.70 -13.80
C GLU A 184 0.37 -10.24 -13.11
N ASP A 185 0.65 -11.53 -13.33
CA ASP A 185 1.84 -12.24 -12.87
C ASP A 185 2.09 -12.15 -11.35
N GLU A 186 3.36 -12.08 -10.96
CA GLU A 186 3.80 -11.93 -9.57
C GLU A 186 3.28 -10.64 -8.92
N THR A 187 3.09 -9.57 -9.71
CA THR A 187 2.59 -8.28 -9.23
C THR A 187 1.13 -8.42 -8.78
N GLY A 188 0.29 -9.01 -9.63
CA GLY A 188 -1.11 -9.30 -9.31
C GLY A 188 -1.26 -10.27 -8.14
N SER A 189 -0.46 -11.33 -8.14
CA SER A 189 -0.45 -12.34 -7.06
C SER A 189 -0.06 -11.73 -5.72
N PHE A 190 0.96 -10.86 -5.69
CA PHE A 190 1.37 -10.15 -4.49
C PHE A 190 0.27 -9.20 -3.97
N LEU A 191 -0.31 -8.37 -4.84
CA LEU A 191 -1.37 -7.44 -4.45
C LEU A 191 -2.62 -8.16 -3.93
N THR A 192 -3.00 -9.28 -4.56
CA THR A 192 -4.12 -10.12 -4.13
C THR A 192 -3.88 -10.71 -2.75
N ARG A 193 -2.70 -11.29 -2.50
CA ARG A 193 -2.30 -11.78 -1.18
C ARG A 193 -2.29 -10.68 -0.11
N MET A 194 -1.91 -9.44 -0.45
CA MET A 194 -1.96 -8.32 0.51
C MET A 194 -3.39 -7.98 0.95
N ARG A 195 -4.43 -8.39 0.21
CA ARG A 195 -5.83 -8.24 0.66
C ARG A 195 -6.13 -9.07 1.90
N GLU A 196 -5.41 -10.17 2.13
CA GLU A 196 -5.52 -11.00 3.36
C GLU A 196 -5.15 -10.22 4.62
N TYR A 197 -4.39 -9.13 4.48
CA TYR A 197 -3.92 -8.25 5.54
C TYR A 197 -4.82 -7.01 5.70
N MET A 198 -5.91 -6.92 4.94
CA MET A 198 -6.91 -5.85 5.03
C MET A 198 -8.12 -6.30 5.85
N PRO A 199 -8.80 -5.38 6.55
CA PRO A 199 -10.07 -5.68 7.22
C PRO A 199 -11.06 -6.34 6.24
N PRO A 200 -11.83 -7.36 6.67
CA PRO A 200 -12.70 -8.12 5.78
C PRO A 200 -13.66 -7.26 4.94
N ALA A 201 -14.26 -6.22 5.54
CA ALA A 201 -15.14 -5.30 4.83
C ALA A 201 -14.44 -4.51 3.70
N HIS A 202 -13.16 -4.16 3.90
CA HIS A 202 -12.38 -3.45 2.88
C HIS A 202 -11.99 -4.38 1.73
N ARG A 203 -11.63 -5.64 2.05
CA ARG A 203 -11.36 -6.67 1.05
C ARG A 203 -12.60 -6.93 0.19
N GLN A 204 -13.75 -7.11 0.83
CA GLN A 204 -15.03 -7.34 0.17
C GLN A 204 -15.39 -6.19 -0.79
N LEU A 205 -15.09 -4.95 -0.41
CA LEU A 205 -15.30 -3.79 -1.26
C LEU A 205 -14.48 -3.88 -2.56
N ILE A 206 -13.19 -4.21 -2.47
CA ILE A 206 -12.31 -4.36 -3.64
C ILE A 206 -12.79 -5.51 -4.53
N GLU A 207 -13.18 -6.64 -3.94
CA GLU A 207 -13.72 -7.80 -4.66
C GLU A 207 -15.02 -7.45 -5.39
N THR A 208 -15.92 -6.72 -4.72
CA THR A 208 -17.17 -6.24 -5.33
C THR A 208 -16.89 -5.34 -6.53
N LEU A 209 -15.94 -4.41 -6.41
CA LEU A 209 -15.53 -3.54 -7.53
C LEU A 209 -14.91 -4.33 -8.69
N SER A 210 -14.16 -5.39 -8.38
CA SER A 210 -13.45 -6.19 -9.38
C SER A 210 -14.39 -7.02 -10.26
N VAL A 211 -15.63 -7.29 -9.80
CA VAL A 211 -16.64 -8.06 -10.55
C VAL A 211 -17.76 -7.19 -11.15
N CYS A 212 -17.78 -5.90 -10.85
CA CYS A 212 -18.72 -4.96 -11.47
C CYS A 212 -18.49 -4.85 -12.98
N PRO A 213 -19.52 -4.50 -13.77
CA PRO A 213 -19.35 -4.17 -15.18
C PRO A 213 -18.25 -3.12 -15.37
N SER A 214 -17.39 -3.36 -16.36
CA SER A 214 -16.22 -2.52 -16.63
C SER A 214 -16.62 -1.06 -16.86
N LEU A 215 -16.21 -0.19 -15.93
CA LEU A 215 -16.41 1.25 -16.08
C LEU A 215 -15.74 1.76 -17.37
N ARG A 216 -14.59 1.17 -17.72
CA ARG A 216 -13.86 1.50 -18.94
C ARG A 216 -14.71 1.17 -20.18
N ASP A 217 -15.30 -0.02 -20.24
CA ASP A 217 -16.08 -0.44 -21.41
C ASP A 217 -17.41 0.33 -21.49
N PHE A 218 -18.02 0.62 -20.34
CA PHE A 218 -19.19 1.50 -20.25
C PHE A 218 -18.89 2.90 -20.80
N ILE A 219 -17.74 3.49 -20.49
CA ILE A 219 -17.35 4.81 -21.04
C ILE A 219 -17.12 4.73 -22.54
N LEU A 220 -16.45 3.68 -23.02
CA LEU A 220 -16.21 3.46 -24.45
C LEU A 220 -17.51 3.27 -25.25
N SER A 221 -18.53 2.63 -24.67
CA SER A 221 -19.81 2.39 -25.34
C SER A 221 -20.71 3.63 -25.47
N HIS A 222 -20.51 4.66 -24.64
CA HIS A 222 -21.37 5.86 -24.61
C HIS A 222 -20.81 7.05 -25.41
N SER A 223 -19.61 6.93 -26.00
CA SER A 223 -18.97 7.97 -26.83
C SER A 223 -18.96 9.39 -26.23
N SER A 224 -19.01 9.52 -24.90
CA SER A 224 -18.99 10.82 -24.21
C SER A 224 -17.55 11.30 -24.02
N SER A 225 -17.22 12.42 -24.68
CA SER A 225 -15.91 13.07 -24.55
C SER A 225 -15.60 13.44 -23.09
N ASP A 226 -16.60 13.97 -22.37
CA ASP A 226 -16.45 14.38 -20.98
C ASP A 226 -16.17 13.21 -20.03
N LEU A 227 -16.87 12.08 -20.20
CA LEU A 227 -16.62 10.87 -19.40
C LEU A 227 -15.25 10.26 -19.71
N CYS A 228 -14.87 10.23 -20.99
CA CYS A 228 -13.54 9.78 -21.41
C CYS A 228 -12.45 10.65 -20.78
N GLN A 229 -12.62 11.97 -20.81
CA GLN A 229 -11.68 12.92 -20.22
C GLN A 229 -11.62 12.82 -18.69
N ALA A 230 -12.75 12.61 -18.02
CA ALA A 230 -12.80 12.40 -16.57
C ALA A 230 -12.08 11.10 -16.16
N TYR A 231 -12.28 10.01 -16.90
CA TYR A 231 -11.57 8.75 -16.68
C TYR A 231 -10.06 8.88 -16.93
N LYS A 232 -9.66 9.47 -18.07
CA LYS A 232 -8.24 9.75 -18.38
C LYS A 232 -7.59 10.57 -17.25
N SER A 233 -8.31 11.55 -16.69
CA SER A 233 -7.82 12.36 -15.59
C SER A 233 -7.59 11.55 -14.31
N CYS A 234 -8.45 10.56 -14.02
CA CYS A 234 -8.27 9.65 -12.89
C CYS A 234 -7.01 8.80 -13.07
N VAL A 235 -6.87 8.16 -14.25
CA VAL A 235 -5.73 7.29 -14.56
C VAL A 235 -4.42 8.09 -14.50
N SER A 236 -4.37 9.28 -15.11
CA SER A 236 -3.20 10.16 -15.05
C SER A 236 -2.85 10.59 -13.62
N ALA A 237 -3.85 10.92 -12.79
CA ALA A 237 -3.60 11.27 -11.39
C ALA A 237 -3.07 10.08 -10.57
N LEU A 238 -3.50 8.86 -10.86
CA LEU A 238 -3.00 7.65 -10.21
C LEU A 238 -1.56 7.31 -10.66
N VAL A 239 -1.25 7.47 -11.94
CA VAL A 239 0.13 7.37 -12.48
C VAL A 239 1.06 8.37 -11.78
N ASP A 240 0.60 9.60 -11.63
CA ASP A 240 1.32 10.67 -10.94
C ASP A 240 1.62 10.34 -9.47
N LEU A 241 0.64 9.80 -8.76
CA LEU A 241 0.80 9.34 -7.38
C LEU A 241 1.82 8.19 -7.30
N ARG A 242 1.76 7.23 -8.23
CA ARG A 242 2.71 6.10 -8.29
C ARG A 242 4.13 6.53 -8.65
N ASN A 243 4.29 7.48 -9.56
CA ASN A 243 5.59 8.09 -9.87
C ASN A 243 6.18 8.77 -8.63
N TYR A 244 5.34 9.50 -7.88
CA TYR A 244 5.78 10.12 -6.63
C TYR A 244 6.19 9.08 -5.57
N HIS A 245 5.41 8.00 -5.44
CA HIS A 245 5.74 6.90 -4.54
C HIS A 245 7.06 6.22 -4.93
N LEU A 246 7.25 5.91 -6.22
CA LEU A 246 8.50 5.37 -6.76
C LEU A 246 9.72 6.21 -6.39
N ASN A 247 9.62 7.53 -6.58
CA ASN A 247 10.71 8.46 -6.24
C ASN A 247 10.97 8.52 -4.73
N THR A 248 9.90 8.46 -3.93
CA THR A 248 10.00 8.46 -2.46
C THR A 248 10.66 7.17 -1.95
N VAL A 249 10.29 6.01 -2.49
CA VAL A 249 10.93 4.72 -2.17
C VAL A 249 12.39 4.69 -2.62
N ALA A 250 12.69 5.21 -3.80
CA ALA A 250 14.07 5.32 -4.26
C ALA A 250 14.93 6.15 -3.28
N LYS A 251 14.43 7.32 -2.87
CA LYS A 251 15.13 8.25 -1.97
C LYS A 251 15.30 7.70 -0.55
N TYR A 252 14.26 7.13 0.04
CA TYR A 252 14.25 6.79 1.47
C TYR A 252 14.55 5.32 1.77
N VAL A 253 14.40 4.43 0.80
CA VAL A 253 14.62 2.99 1.00
C VAL A 253 15.82 2.50 0.20
N VAL A 254 15.81 2.71 -1.13
CA VAL A 254 16.82 2.10 -2.02
C VAL A 254 18.19 2.76 -1.86
N VAL A 255 18.27 4.08 -1.90
CA VAL A 255 19.55 4.81 -1.79
C VAL A 255 20.21 4.57 -0.42
N PRO A 256 19.53 4.74 0.73
CA PRO A 256 20.12 4.44 2.03
C PRO A 256 20.48 2.96 2.20
N GLY A 257 19.65 2.05 1.70
CA GLY A 257 19.93 0.61 1.73
C GLY A 257 21.20 0.22 0.97
N ASN A 258 21.42 0.81 -0.21
CA ASN A 258 22.63 0.59 -1.00
C ASN A 258 23.89 1.13 -0.29
N HIS A 259 23.80 2.31 0.32
CA HIS A 259 24.91 2.91 1.06
C HIS A 259 25.30 2.08 2.29
N ALA A 260 24.33 1.59 3.06
CA ALA A 260 24.59 0.74 4.22
C ALA A 260 25.31 -0.58 3.85
N ARG A 261 24.94 -1.17 2.71
CA ARG A 261 25.61 -2.37 2.18
C ARG A 261 27.05 -2.09 1.74
N ALA A 262 27.31 -0.95 1.10
CA ALA A 262 28.66 -0.55 0.71
C ALA A 262 29.59 -0.35 1.93
N MET A 263 29.02 0.05 3.06
CA MET A 263 29.72 0.20 4.35
C MET A 263 29.86 -1.12 5.13
N GLY A 264 29.58 -2.28 4.53
CA GLY A 264 29.80 -3.60 5.14
C GLY A 264 28.80 -3.98 6.25
N CYS A 265 27.67 -3.29 6.39
CA CYS A 265 26.63 -3.68 7.35
C CYS A 265 25.83 -4.90 6.83
N PRO A 266 25.74 -6.02 7.59
CA PRO A 266 25.19 -7.29 7.09
C PRO A 266 23.64 -7.39 7.11
N LEU A 267 22.90 -6.32 7.43
CA LEU A 267 21.44 -6.36 7.53
C LEU A 267 20.77 -6.19 6.16
N ARG A 268 20.03 -7.22 5.72
CA ARG A 268 19.26 -7.25 4.47
C ARG A 268 17.92 -6.51 4.65
N GLY A 269 17.62 -5.56 3.76
CA GLY A 269 16.40 -4.73 3.76
C GLY A 269 15.10 -5.50 3.51
N VAL A 270 13.96 -4.86 3.82
CA VAL A 270 12.60 -5.35 3.49
C VAL A 270 12.53 -5.70 2.01
N GLY A 271 12.25 -6.98 1.78
CA GLY A 271 12.15 -7.55 0.44
C GLY A 271 12.12 -9.06 0.42
N THR A 272 12.22 -9.78 1.55
CA THR A 272 12.29 -11.25 1.55
C THR A 272 11.13 -11.94 0.82
N ALA A 273 9.91 -11.40 0.85
CA ALA A 273 8.78 -11.95 0.10
C ALA A 273 8.81 -11.66 -1.43
N LEU A 274 9.65 -10.74 -1.89
CA LEU A 274 9.86 -10.39 -3.30
C LEU A 274 11.30 -10.72 -3.77
N ASN A 275 12.17 -11.23 -2.89
CA ASN A 275 13.60 -11.44 -3.14
C ASN A 275 13.95 -12.92 -3.35
N GLU A 276 12.99 -13.81 -3.59
CA GLU A 276 13.33 -15.20 -3.98
C GLU A 276 14.10 -15.25 -5.30
N THR A 277 14.10 -14.16 -6.08
CA THR A 277 15.03 -13.96 -7.20
C THR A 277 15.42 -12.48 -7.36
N GLY A 278 16.62 -12.10 -6.92
CA GLY A 278 17.26 -10.84 -7.36
C GLY A 278 17.98 -10.03 -6.27
N THR A 279 19.23 -9.68 -6.54
CA THR A 279 20.20 -9.09 -5.61
C THR A 279 20.02 -7.58 -5.41
N GLY A 280 19.04 -7.19 -4.59
CA GLY A 280 19.05 -5.94 -3.83
C GLY A 280 18.15 -4.83 -4.37
N GLY A 281 17.01 -4.58 -3.73
CA GLY A 281 16.10 -3.45 -3.99
C GLY A 281 15.48 -3.38 -5.39
N SER A 282 16.07 -4.08 -6.36
CA SER A 282 15.66 -4.22 -7.75
C SER A 282 14.28 -4.84 -7.85
N SER A 283 13.96 -5.85 -7.04
CA SER A 283 12.63 -6.46 -7.03
C SER A 283 11.53 -5.50 -6.58
N LEU A 284 11.76 -4.70 -5.52
CA LEU A 284 10.80 -3.68 -5.08
C LEU A 284 10.60 -2.59 -6.15
N MET A 285 11.68 -2.12 -6.77
CA MET A 285 11.57 -1.11 -7.84
C MET A 285 10.94 -1.68 -9.10
N VAL A 286 11.20 -2.95 -9.44
CA VAL A 286 10.54 -3.67 -10.55
C VAL A 286 9.06 -3.79 -10.28
N PHE A 287 8.66 -4.22 -9.08
CA PHE A 287 7.26 -4.27 -8.65
C PHE A 287 6.57 -2.91 -8.78
N LEU A 288 7.13 -1.86 -8.19
CA LEU A 288 6.52 -0.52 -8.25
C LEU A 288 6.45 0.04 -9.67
N LYS A 289 7.46 -0.23 -10.51
CA LYS A 289 7.44 0.14 -11.94
C LYS A 289 6.38 -0.64 -12.70
N SER A 290 6.22 -1.94 -12.42
CA SER A 290 5.17 -2.79 -13.00
C SER A 290 3.78 -2.21 -12.68
N VAL A 291 3.48 -1.98 -11.40
CA VAL A 291 2.22 -1.39 -10.93
C VAL A 291 1.93 -0.03 -11.60
N ARG A 292 2.95 0.83 -11.75
CA ARG A 292 2.81 2.10 -12.48
C ARG A 292 2.53 1.90 -13.97
N ASN A 293 3.35 1.08 -14.65
CA ASN A 293 3.24 0.85 -16.08
C ASN A 293 1.88 0.28 -16.46
N THR A 294 1.35 -0.64 -15.65
CA THR A 294 0.01 -1.19 -15.81
C THR A 294 -1.07 -0.11 -15.71
N THR A 295 -0.98 0.85 -14.77
CA THR A 295 -1.91 1.99 -14.79
C THR A 295 -1.82 2.79 -16.06
N GLN A 296 -0.60 3.05 -16.54
CA GLN A 296 -0.40 3.90 -17.71
C GLN A 296 -1.02 3.28 -18.95
N LYS A 297 -0.97 1.95 -19.08
CA LYS A 297 -1.64 1.19 -20.15
C LYS A 297 -3.17 1.30 -20.10
N ALA A 298 -3.76 1.64 -18.96
CA ALA A 298 -5.21 1.79 -18.82
C ALA A 298 -5.75 3.11 -19.42
N LEU A 299 -4.87 4.04 -19.82
CA LEU A 299 -5.27 5.25 -20.54
C LEU A 299 -5.97 4.88 -21.84
N ILE A 300 -7.17 5.44 -22.05
CA ILE A 300 -7.89 5.31 -23.31
C ILE A 300 -7.18 6.20 -24.33
N LEU A 301 -6.62 5.61 -25.39
CA LEU A 301 -6.13 6.37 -26.53
C LEU A 301 -7.33 6.79 -27.40
N GLU A 302 -7.35 8.04 -27.86
CA GLU A 302 -8.29 8.42 -28.91
C GLU A 302 -7.95 7.66 -30.19
N ARG A 303 -8.96 7.15 -30.90
CA ARG A 303 -8.74 6.66 -32.27
C ARG A 303 -8.20 7.84 -33.07
N PRO A 304 -7.15 7.65 -33.90
CA PRO A 304 -6.77 8.66 -34.87
C PRO A 304 -8.02 9.02 -35.67
N SER A 305 -8.36 10.29 -35.74
CA SER A 305 -9.38 10.77 -36.67
C SER A 305 -8.97 10.28 -38.06
N ALA A 306 -9.77 9.41 -38.67
CA ALA A 306 -9.59 9.07 -40.07
C ALA A 306 -9.56 10.40 -40.83
N SER A 307 -8.41 10.73 -41.39
CA SER A 307 -8.26 11.83 -42.32
C SER A 307 -9.33 11.65 -43.38
N LYS A 308 -10.20 12.66 -43.54
CA LYS A 308 -11.07 12.75 -44.70
C LYS A 308 -10.17 12.80 -45.92
N GLU A 309 -9.98 11.67 -46.59
CA GLU A 309 -9.58 11.67 -47.99
C GLU A 309 -10.65 12.46 -48.72
N THR A 310 -10.25 13.67 -49.10
CA THR A 310 -11.04 14.51 -49.98
C THR A 310 -10.60 14.05 -51.36
N GLU A 311 -11.32 13.10 -51.95
CA GLU A 311 -11.16 12.79 -53.36
C GLU A 311 -11.61 14.01 -54.20
N MET A 312 -10.80 14.30 -55.20
CA MET A 312 -10.94 15.36 -56.22
C MET A 312 -12.22 15.26 -57.04
#